data_AF-A0A484D322-F1
#
_entry.id   AF-A0A484D322-F1
#
_cell.length_a   1.000
_cell.length_b   1.000
_cell.length_c   1.000
_cell.angle_alpha   90.00
_cell.angle_beta   90.00
_cell.angle_gamma   90.00
#
_symmetry.space_group_name_H-M   'P 1'
#
loop_
_entity.id
_entity.type
_entity.pdbx_description
1 polymer ?
#
loop_
_entity_poly.entity_id
_entity_poly.type
_entity_poly.pdbx_seq_one_letter_code
_entity_poly.pdbx_strand_id
1 'polypeptide(L)'
;MNYDFVRRVGQKYFVSYKKRDSFSTAIEFCSQRGLELALPQNEEENNILTQVFGDDNKTAWINVNTNKAEGNFEADMKNRPLTFTKWGEGQPDKTIQDPGCTMLSENAVWRVTHDCSLNAYIICQM
;
A
#
# COMPACT_ATOMS: atom_id res chain seq x y z
N MET A 1 0.58 -21.60 7.25
CA MET A 1 1.31 -20.35 7.53
C MET A 1 0.43 -19.49 8.41
N ASN A 2 0.92 -19.08 9.58
CA ASN A 2 0.15 -18.29 10.55
C ASN A 2 0.56 -16.83 10.40
N TYR A 3 -0.35 -15.94 10.01
CA TYR A 3 -0.08 -14.51 9.87
C TYR A 3 -0.38 -13.80 11.19
N ASP A 4 0.42 -12.81 11.56
CA ASP A 4 0.22 -12.00 12.79
C ASP A 4 -0.96 -11.03 12.65
N PHE A 5 -1.32 -10.69 11.42
CA PHE A 5 -2.45 -9.86 11.08
C PHE A 5 -3.24 -10.52 9.95
N VAL A 6 -4.53 -10.74 10.18
CA VAL A 6 -5.49 -11.20 9.16
C VAL A 6 -6.77 -10.41 9.33
N ARG A 7 -7.23 -9.79 8.25
CA ARG A 7 -8.52 -9.10 8.19
C ARG A 7 -9.22 -9.42 6.89
N ARG A 8 -10.53 -9.60 6.96
CA ARG A 8 -11.38 -9.82 5.80
C ARG A 8 -12.37 -8.67 5.70
N VAL A 9 -12.47 -8.08 4.52
CA VAL A 9 -13.48 -7.07 4.18
C VAL A 9 -14.13 -7.53 2.89
N GLY A 10 -15.43 -7.85 2.96
CA GLY A 10 -16.16 -8.47 1.85
C GLY A 10 -15.52 -9.79 1.39
N GLN A 11 -14.98 -9.79 0.17
CA GLN A 11 -14.34 -10.96 -0.44
C GLN A 11 -12.81 -10.94 -0.37
N LYS A 12 -12.19 -9.82 0.04
CA LYS A 12 -10.73 -9.70 0.12
C LYS A 12 -10.20 -10.08 1.49
N TYR A 13 -9.00 -10.65 1.49
CA TYR A 13 -8.21 -10.84 2.69
C TYR A 13 -6.98 -9.95 2.67
N PHE A 14 -6.72 -9.26 3.76
CA PHE A 14 -5.47 -8.54 4.02
C PHE A 14 -4.68 -9.28 5.08
N VAL A 15 -3.42 -9.59 4.77
CA VAL A 15 -2.55 -10.38 5.63
C VAL A 15 -1.19 -9.73 5.80
N SER A 16 -0.61 -9.85 6.99
CA SER A 16 0.73 -9.36 7.28
C SER A 16 1.41 -10.19 8.37
N TYR A 17 2.73 -10.33 8.26
CA TYR A 17 3.60 -10.85 9.34
C TYR A 17 4.14 -9.70 10.22
N LYS A 18 3.54 -8.52 10.12
CA LYS A 18 4.04 -7.27 10.72
C LYS A 18 5.51 -6.96 10.36
N LYS A 19 6.03 -7.57 9.28
CA LYS A 19 7.33 -7.23 8.70
C LYS A 19 7.23 -5.83 8.09
N ARG A 20 8.32 -5.09 8.24
CA ARG A 20 8.54 -3.79 7.60
C ARG A 20 9.78 -3.90 6.71
N ASP A 21 9.73 -3.27 5.55
CA ASP A 21 10.86 -3.24 4.61
C ASP A 21 10.64 -2.15 3.54
N SER A 22 11.55 -2.05 2.57
CA SER A 22 11.42 -1.18 1.40
C SER A 22 10.22 -1.54 0.51
N PHE A 23 9.80 -0.62 -0.37
CA PHE A 23 8.67 -0.84 -1.28
C PHE A 23 8.89 -2.01 -2.24
N SER A 24 10.09 -2.10 -2.83
CA SER A 24 10.42 -3.20 -3.76
C SER A 24 10.41 -4.54 -3.05
N THR A 25 10.94 -4.61 -1.82
CA THR A 25 10.86 -5.82 -0.99
C THR A 25 9.42 -6.15 -0.61
N ALA A 26 8.55 -5.16 -0.39
CA ALA A 26 7.14 -5.38 -0.10
C ALA A 26 6.40 -6.05 -1.28
N ILE A 27 6.64 -5.55 -2.51
CA ILE A 27 6.12 -6.13 -3.75
C ILE A 27 6.60 -7.58 -3.93
N GLU A 28 7.91 -7.81 -3.79
CA GLU A 28 8.51 -9.14 -3.91
C GLU A 28 7.98 -10.10 -2.84
N PHE A 29 7.86 -9.63 -1.60
CA PHE A 29 7.40 -10.44 -0.48
C PHE A 29 5.99 -11.01 -0.70
N CYS A 30 5.08 -10.17 -1.21
CA CYS A 30 3.72 -10.61 -1.53
C CYS A 30 3.70 -11.52 -2.78
N SER A 31 4.42 -11.14 -3.86
CA SER A 31 4.37 -11.87 -5.13
C SER A 31 4.95 -13.29 -5.02
N GLN A 32 6.04 -13.48 -4.26
CA GLN A 32 6.62 -14.81 -3.98
C GLN A 32 5.65 -15.76 -3.25
N ARG A 33 4.59 -15.22 -2.64
CA ARG A 33 3.55 -15.97 -1.93
C ARG A 33 2.25 -16.10 -2.75
N GLY A 34 2.26 -15.68 -4.01
CA GLY A 34 1.07 -15.65 -4.86
C GLY A 34 0.05 -14.59 -4.44
N LEU A 35 0.46 -13.58 -3.68
CA LEU A 35 -0.37 -12.48 -3.22
C LEU A 35 0.04 -11.18 -3.90
N GLU A 36 -0.79 -10.15 -3.80
CA GLU A 36 -0.46 -8.79 -4.27
C GLU A 36 -0.15 -7.89 -3.07
N LEU A 37 0.65 -6.83 -3.26
CA LEU A 37 0.71 -5.76 -2.26
C LEU A 37 -0.67 -5.12 -2.14
N ALA A 38 -1.09 -4.78 -0.92
CA ALA A 38 -2.43 -4.29 -0.64
C ALA A 38 -2.75 -3.00 -1.40
N LEU A 39 -3.98 -2.91 -1.89
CA LEU A 39 -4.58 -1.69 -2.45
C LEU A 39 -6.05 -1.64 -2.01
N PRO A 40 -6.40 -0.79 -1.04
CA PRO A 40 -7.77 -0.67 -0.60
C PRO A 40 -8.63 -0.06 -1.72
N GLN A 41 -9.80 -0.65 -1.96
CA GLN A 41 -10.74 -0.24 -3.02
C GLN A 41 -12.02 0.41 -2.46
N ASN A 42 -12.10 0.64 -1.16
CA ASN A 42 -13.16 1.37 -0.49
C ASN A 42 -12.69 1.85 0.90
N GLU A 43 -13.51 2.66 1.56
CA GLU A 43 -13.21 3.27 2.87
C GLU A 43 -13.01 2.21 3.98
N GLU A 44 -13.78 1.12 3.98
CA GLU A 44 -13.70 0.06 4.99
C GLU A 44 -12.37 -0.69 4.88
N GLU A 45 -11.99 -1.09 3.67
CA GLU A 45 -10.68 -1.68 3.39
C GLU A 45 -9.55 -0.73 3.79
N ASN A 46 -9.66 0.55 3.46
CA ASN A 46 -8.63 1.53 3.78
C ASN A 46 -8.41 1.68 5.29
N ASN A 47 -9.50 1.72 6.06
CA ASN A 47 -9.46 1.81 7.51
C ASN A 47 -8.95 0.52 8.17
N ILE A 48 -9.24 -0.65 7.62
CA ILE A 48 -8.78 -1.91 8.22
C ILE A 48 -7.26 -2.06 8.15
N LEU A 49 -6.63 -1.53 7.10
CA LEU A 49 -5.17 -1.60 6.92
C LEU A 49 -4.40 -0.88 8.04
N THR A 50 -4.97 0.18 8.63
CA THR A 50 -4.31 0.91 9.72
C THR A 50 -4.17 0.08 11.00
N GLN A 51 -4.98 -0.96 11.16
CA GLN A 51 -4.92 -1.86 12.31
C GLN A 51 -3.66 -2.75 12.34
N VAL A 52 -2.84 -2.76 11.28
CA VAL A 52 -1.55 -3.47 11.29
C VAL A 52 -0.51 -2.76 12.17
N PHE A 53 -0.67 -1.44 12.37
CA PHE A 53 0.36 -0.60 12.98
C PHE A 53 0.62 -0.96 14.44
N GLY A 54 1.91 -0.85 14.82
CA GLY A 54 2.36 -0.86 16.20
C GLY A 54 2.74 0.55 16.66
N ASP A 55 3.48 0.63 17.77
CA ASP A 55 3.77 1.92 18.42
C ASP A 55 4.79 2.78 17.65
N ASP A 56 5.78 2.17 17.00
CA ASP A 56 6.96 2.91 16.48
C ASP A 56 6.85 3.40 15.03
N ASN A 57 6.03 2.76 14.21
CA ASN A 57 5.85 3.13 12.80
C ASN A 57 4.40 2.92 12.42
N LYS A 58 3.85 3.87 11.68
CA LYS A 58 2.42 3.91 11.37
C LYS A 58 2.17 4.16 9.90
N THR A 59 3.01 3.54 9.08
CA THR A 59 2.90 3.57 7.62
C THR A 59 2.96 2.17 7.03
N ALA A 60 2.18 1.95 5.97
CA ALA A 60 2.21 0.73 5.16
C ALA A 60 2.36 1.07 3.69
N TRP A 61 3.07 0.24 2.94
CA TRP A 61 3.13 0.36 1.49
C TRP A 61 1.79 -0.06 0.86
N ILE A 62 1.35 0.67 -0.17
CA ILE A 62 0.18 0.30 -0.98
C ILE A 62 0.49 0.32 -2.48
N ASN A 63 -0.24 -0.49 -3.23
CA ASN A 63 0.08 -0.82 -4.62
C ASN A 63 -0.49 0.20 -5.63
N VAL A 64 0.09 1.39 -5.67
CA VAL A 64 -0.26 2.46 -6.64
C VAL A 64 0.90 2.71 -7.59
N ASN A 65 0.63 2.80 -8.89
CA ASN A 65 1.62 3.13 -9.91
C ASN A 65 1.82 4.65 -10.00
N THR A 66 3.04 5.11 -9.71
CA THR A 66 3.45 6.52 -9.78
C THR A 66 4.09 6.90 -11.11
N ASN A 67 4.37 5.93 -11.99
CA ASN A 67 4.97 6.18 -13.29
C ASN A 67 4.00 6.95 -14.18
N LYS A 68 4.45 8.09 -14.71
CA LYS A 68 3.62 9.00 -15.51
C LYS A 68 3.07 8.39 -16.80
N ALA A 69 3.82 7.47 -17.42
CA ALA A 69 3.43 6.86 -18.69
C ALA A 69 2.46 5.68 -18.50
N GLU A 70 2.48 5.04 -17.33
CA GLU A 70 1.78 3.77 -17.11
C GLU A 70 0.54 3.89 -16.22
N GLY A 71 0.53 4.83 -15.27
CA GLY A 71 -0.58 4.97 -14.34
C GLY A 71 -0.81 6.37 -13.78
N ASN A 72 0.26 7.16 -13.55
CA ASN A 72 0.19 8.53 -13.06
C ASN A 72 -0.76 8.70 -11.85
N PHE A 73 -0.65 7.82 -10.85
CA PHE A 73 -1.51 7.77 -9.65
C PHE A 73 -2.98 7.40 -9.89
N GLU A 74 -3.34 6.96 -11.10
CA GLU A 74 -4.70 6.58 -11.49
C GLU A 74 -4.84 5.06 -11.72
N ALA A 75 -3.74 4.31 -11.63
CA ALA A 75 -3.72 2.86 -11.76
C ALA A 75 -2.81 2.19 -10.71
N ASP A 76 -3.01 0.89 -10.51
CA ASP A 76 -2.09 0.04 -9.75
C ASP A 76 -0.86 -0.39 -10.57
N MET A 77 0.09 -1.11 -9.95
CA MET A 77 1.31 -1.58 -10.64
C MET A 77 1.05 -2.61 -11.75
N LYS A 78 -0.20 -3.04 -11.97
CA LYS A 78 -0.63 -3.89 -13.09
C LYS A 78 -1.46 -3.10 -14.12
N ASN A 79 -1.44 -1.77 -14.03
CA ASN A 79 -2.19 -0.85 -14.89
C ASN A 79 -3.71 -1.04 -14.84
N ARG A 80 -4.23 -1.57 -13.72
CA ARG A 80 -5.68 -1.60 -13.46
C ARG A 80 -6.10 -0.26 -12.84
N PRO A 81 -7.18 0.39 -13.33
CA PRO A 81 -7.63 1.68 -12.80
C PRO A 81 -7.97 1.62 -11.31
N LEU A 82 -7.61 2.66 -10.57
CA LEU A 82 -8.02 2.82 -9.18
C LEU A 82 -9.51 3.15 -9.10
N THR A 83 -10.25 2.38 -8.29
CA THR A 83 -11.68 2.63 -8.03
C THR A 83 -11.92 3.47 -6.78
N PHE A 84 -10.87 3.68 -5.99
CA PHE A 84 -10.89 4.42 -4.74
C PHE A 84 -9.53 5.06 -4.53
N THR A 85 -9.53 6.27 -4.00
CA THR A 85 -8.31 6.95 -3.56
C THR A 85 -8.61 7.72 -2.27
N LYS A 86 -7.62 7.81 -1.39
CA LYS A 86 -7.72 8.58 -0.15
C LYS A 86 -6.48 9.42 0.07
N TRP A 87 -6.11 10.21 -0.93
CA TRP A 87 -4.95 11.10 -0.86
C TRP A 87 -5.08 12.10 0.30
N GLY A 88 -3.99 12.29 1.03
CA GLY A 88 -3.90 13.33 2.04
C GLY A 88 -3.87 14.73 1.41
N GLU A 89 -3.92 15.75 2.26
CA GLU A 89 -3.82 17.13 1.80
C GLU A 89 -2.52 17.36 1.01
N GLY A 90 -2.65 17.97 -0.17
CA GLY A 90 -1.53 18.21 -1.09
C GLY A 90 -1.00 16.98 -1.84
N GLN A 91 -1.68 15.83 -1.75
CA GLN A 91 -1.29 14.58 -2.42
C GLN A 91 -2.27 14.22 -3.56
N PRO A 92 -1.83 13.44 -4.57
CA PRO A 92 -0.45 13.03 -4.80
C PRO A 92 0.41 14.23 -5.24
N ASP A 93 1.62 14.35 -4.69
CA ASP A 93 2.61 15.27 -5.22
C ASP A 93 3.09 14.78 -6.58
N LYS A 94 2.54 15.38 -7.65
CA LYS A 94 2.84 15.00 -9.04
C LYS A 94 4.29 15.29 -9.47
N THR A 95 5.08 15.97 -8.64
CA THR A 95 6.52 16.13 -8.87
C THR A 95 7.31 14.87 -8.53
N ILE A 96 6.75 13.97 -7.70
CA ILE A 96 7.36 12.71 -7.31
C ILE A 96 6.81 11.58 -8.18
N GLN A 97 7.53 11.20 -9.24
CA GLN A 97 7.08 10.19 -10.19
C GLN A 97 7.89 8.90 -10.09
N ASP A 98 8.87 8.69 -10.96
CA ASP A 98 9.70 7.49 -10.99
C ASP A 98 11.15 7.86 -10.60
N PRO A 99 11.71 7.30 -9.51
CA PRO A 99 11.11 6.34 -8.58
C PRO A 99 10.20 7.02 -7.55
N GLY A 100 8.99 6.48 -7.38
CA GLY A 100 8.02 6.99 -6.41
C GLY A 100 7.16 5.87 -5.87
N CYS A 101 6.82 5.98 -4.59
CA CYS A 101 6.12 4.92 -3.87
C CYS A 101 5.02 5.52 -3.00
N THR A 102 3.93 4.77 -2.82
CA THR A 102 2.75 5.26 -2.11
C THR A 102 2.59 4.55 -0.77
N MET A 103 2.37 5.34 0.29
CA MET A 103 2.12 4.85 1.63
C MET A 103 0.74 5.24 2.14
N LEU A 104 0.13 4.35 2.91
CA LEU A 104 -0.99 4.63 3.81
C LEU A 104 -0.44 5.00 5.20
N SER A 105 -1.05 5.98 5.87
CA SER A 105 -0.73 6.39 7.24
C SER A 105 -1.79 5.95 8.27
N GLU A 106 -1.52 6.14 9.58
CA GLU A 106 -2.50 5.91 10.66
C GLU A 106 -3.82 6.66 10.51
N ASN A 107 -3.78 7.84 9.88
CA ASN A 107 -4.97 8.65 9.63
C ASN A 107 -5.77 8.16 8.41
N ALA A 108 -5.44 6.95 7.92
CA ALA A 108 -6.04 6.35 6.75
C ALA A 108 -5.93 7.20 5.47
N VAL A 109 -4.91 8.06 5.35
CA VAL A 109 -4.65 8.86 4.15
C VAL A 109 -3.36 8.45 3.46
N TRP A 110 -3.33 8.63 2.14
CA TRP A 110 -2.26 8.22 1.25
C TRP A 110 -1.32 9.38 0.95
N ARG A 111 -0.03 9.06 0.79
CA ARG A 111 0.97 10.02 0.31
C ARG A 111 1.97 9.31 -0.61
N VAL A 112 2.48 10.05 -1.59
CA VAL A 112 3.64 9.60 -2.38
C VAL A 112 4.94 10.03 -1.69
N THR A 113 6.01 9.27 -1.90
CA THR A 113 7.37 9.62 -1.48
C THR A 113 8.39 9.24 -2.55
N HIS A 114 9.51 9.98 -2.59
CA HIS A 114 10.68 9.62 -3.40
C HIS A 114 11.54 8.55 -2.71
N ASP A 115 11.45 8.45 -1.37
CA ASP A 115 12.22 7.49 -0.60
C ASP A 115 11.47 6.15 -0.48
N CYS A 116 11.59 5.35 -1.54
CA CYS A 116 11.06 3.99 -1.59
C CYS A 116 11.82 3.00 -0.69
N SER A 117 12.93 3.43 -0.06
CA SER A 117 13.73 2.60 0.86
C SER A 117 13.25 2.67 2.31
N LEU A 118 12.26 3.54 2.60
CA LEU A 118 11.66 3.65 3.92
C LEU A 118 11.17 2.30 4.44
N ASN A 119 11.35 2.11 5.74
CA ASN A 119 10.94 0.90 6.42
C ASN A 119 9.44 0.99 6.78
N ALA A 120 8.54 0.47 5.96
CA ALA A 120 7.09 0.52 6.20
C ALA A 120 6.45 -0.86 6.20
N TYR A 121 5.28 -1.01 6.83
CA TYR A 121 4.60 -2.30 6.94
C TYR A 121 4.26 -2.89 5.58
N ILE A 122 4.51 -4.19 5.44
CA ILE A 122 4.12 -4.98 4.28
C ILE A 122 2.76 -5.60 4.59
N ILE A 123 1.74 -5.23 3.81
CA ILE A 123 0.43 -5.87 3.85
C ILE A 123 0.16 -6.45 2.46
N CYS A 124 -0.14 -7.74 2.41
CA CYS A 124 -0.52 -8.40 1.16
C CYS A 124 -2.04 -8.58 1.10
N GLN A 125 -2.58 -8.61 -0.11
CA GLN A 125 -3.97 -8.93 -0.39
C GLN A 125 -4.11 -10.21 -1.22
N MET A 126 -5.22 -10.92 -0.99
CA MET A 126 -5.70 -12.05 -1.79
C MET A 126 -6.97 -11.66 -2.54
#